data_AF-A0A6I4VX65-F1
#
_entry.id   AF-A0A6I4VX65-F1
#
_cell.length_a   1.000
_cell.length_b   1.000
_cell.length_c   1.000
_cell.angle_alpha   90.00
_cell.angle_beta   90.00
_cell.angle_gamma   90.00
#
_symmetry.space_group_name_H-M   'P 1'
#
loop_
_entity.id
_entity.type
_entity.pdbx_description
1 polymer ?
#
loop_
_entity_poly.entity_id
_entity_poly.type
_entity_poly.pdbx_seq_one_letter_code
_entity_poly.pdbx_strand_id
1 'polypeptide(L)'
;MNHAWNVTRMHLRYNSIWLYMPLIVLFSSFFINLIIAVLSDVPIYTGGVASVYLFMLITGLLTLRNTFSFAIGFSFRRKDYFFGTFLMVAFVSFSTTVLLALLSYVENNLTNAWGNELYFFHLPYLNDGNVVIQACVIFSLMFHLYYLGFSISSVHRRFGRYGMMILLIVSLVAGSLISAIITYFHWWQIIFTKVIAYSAFQLSWGIGLLTIFFILVSYFMLRRATS
;
A
#
# COMPACT_ATOMS: atom_id res chain seq x y z
N MET A 1 -13.64 27.11 9.48
CA MET A 1 -14.05 25.86 8.78
C MET A 1 -12.80 25.03 8.54
N ASN A 2 -12.76 23.77 9.00
CA ASN A 2 -11.54 22.94 9.00
C ASN A 2 -10.97 22.74 7.59
N HIS A 3 -9.86 23.43 7.28
CA HIS A 3 -9.25 23.42 5.94
C HIS A 3 -8.85 21.99 5.48
N ALA A 4 -8.46 21.11 6.40
CA ALA A 4 -8.17 19.70 6.11
C ALA A 4 -9.40 18.94 5.58
N TRP A 5 -10.60 19.22 6.10
CA TRP A 5 -11.84 18.59 5.64
C TRP A 5 -12.19 18.97 4.20
N ASN A 6 -11.90 20.22 3.82
CA ASN A 6 -12.11 20.68 2.44
C ASN A 6 -11.17 19.97 1.45
N VAL A 7 -9.94 19.64 1.87
CA VAL A 7 -9.02 18.83 1.06
C VAL A 7 -9.51 17.38 0.94
N THR A 8 -10.00 16.78 2.02
CA THR A 8 -10.60 15.43 1.95
C THR A 8 -11.80 15.42 1.00
N ARG A 9 -12.67 16.44 1.04
CA ARG A 9 -13.77 16.59 0.07
C ARG A 9 -13.30 16.80 -1.37
N MET A 10 -12.16 17.46 -1.57
CA MET A 10 -11.56 17.60 -2.91
C MET A 10 -11.16 16.23 -3.47
N HIS A 11 -10.48 15.38 -2.67
CA HIS A 11 -10.12 14.03 -3.08
C HIS A 11 -11.36 13.16 -3.33
N LEU A 12 -12.39 13.28 -2.49
CA LEU A 12 -13.67 12.58 -2.66
C LEU A 12 -14.45 13.04 -3.90
N ARG A 13 -14.32 14.30 -4.33
CA ARG A 13 -14.91 14.76 -5.59
C ARG A 13 -14.21 14.16 -6.81
N TYR A 14 -12.96 13.73 -6.65
CA TYR A 14 -12.22 12.91 -7.61
C TYR A 14 -12.27 11.41 -7.22
N ASN A 15 -13.46 10.93 -6.87
CA ASN A 15 -13.72 9.57 -6.37
C ASN A 15 -13.25 8.46 -7.32
N SER A 16 -13.26 8.69 -8.63
CA SER A 16 -12.91 7.70 -9.65
C SER A 16 -11.55 7.05 -9.42
N ILE A 17 -10.53 7.84 -9.07
CA ILE A 17 -9.17 7.32 -8.89
C ILE A 17 -8.96 6.69 -7.50
N TRP A 18 -9.67 7.17 -6.49
CA TRP A 18 -9.46 6.74 -5.11
C TRP A 18 -10.30 5.52 -4.71
N LEU A 19 -11.51 5.39 -5.24
CA LEU A 19 -12.47 4.35 -4.84
C LEU A 19 -12.75 3.36 -5.96
N TYR A 20 -13.04 3.83 -7.18
CA TYR A 20 -13.45 2.94 -8.25
C TYR A 20 -12.29 2.16 -8.86
N MET A 21 -11.18 2.82 -9.18
CA MET A 21 -10.02 2.17 -9.80
C MET A 21 -9.43 1.00 -8.98
N PRO A 22 -9.20 1.10 -7.66
CA PRO A 22 -8.71 -0.04 -6.88
C PRO A 22 -9.69 -1.22 -6.92
N LEU A 23 -11.00 -0.96 -6.86
CA LEU A 23 -12.02 -2.01 -6.90
C LEU A 23 -12.10 -2.67 -8.27
N ILE A 24 -12.00 -1.91 -9.36
CA ILE A 24 -11.99 -2.47 -10.73
C ILE A 24 -10.77 -3.36 -10.93
N VAL A 25 -9.58 -2.93 -10.49
CA VAL A 25 -8.36 -3.74 -10.57
C VAL A 25 -8.49 -5.02 -9.73
N LEU A 26 -9.04 -4.90 -8.52
CA LEU A 26 -9.27 -6.05 -7.65
C LEU A 26 -10.24 -7.06 -8.28
N PHE A 27 -11.44 -6.61 -8.67
CA PHE A 27 -12.47 -7.48 -9.19
C PHE A 27 -12.11 -8.06 -10.55
N SER A 28 -11.43 -7.31 -11.43
CA SER A 28 -10.95 -7.86 -12.71
C SER A 28 -9.93 -8.98 -12.48
N SER A 29 -8.97 -8.80 -11.57
CA SER A 29 -8.03 -9.86 -11.19
C SER A 29 -8.76 -11.05 -10.58
N PHE A 30 -9.73 -10.81 -9.69
CA PHE A 30 -10.55 -11.86 -9.09
C PHE A 30 -11.34 -12.66 -10.13
N PHE A 31 -12.06 -12.01 -11.04
CA PHE A 31 -12.85 -12.69 -12.08
C PHE A 31 -11.97 -13.52 -13.02
N ILE A 32 -10.80 -13.02 -13.41
CA ILE A 32 -9.85 -13.79 -14.23
C ILE A 32 -9.42 -15.06 -13.49
N ASN A 33 -9.05 -14.94 -12.20
CA ASN A 33 -8.62 -16.09 -11.40
C ASN A 33 -9.78 -17.07 -11.15
N LEU A 34 -11.01 -16.56 -11.00
CA LEU A 34 -12.20 -17.39 -10.86
C LEU A 34 -12.49 -18.19 -12.13
N ILE A 35 -12.37 -17.59 -13.31
CA ILE A 35 -12.49 -18.31 -14.58
C ILE A 35 -11.44 -19.41 -14.68
N ILE A 36 -10.19 -19.12 -14.30
CA ILE A 36 -9.11 -20.13 -14.31
C ILE A 36 -9.40 -21.28 -13.34
N ALA A 37 -9.92 -20.98 -12.15
CA ALA A 37 -10.26 -21.98 -11.14
C ALA A 37 -11.46 -22.85 -11.55
N VAL A 38 -12.43 -22.31 -12.28
CA VAL A 38 -13.53 -23.10 -12.83
C VAL A 38 -13.05 -24.06 -13.93
N LEU A 39 -11.99 -23.70 -14.65
CA LEU A 39 -11.40 -24.52 -15.71
C LEU A 39 -10.32 -25.49 -15.20
N SER A 40 -10.00 -25.47 -13.91
CA SER A 40 -8.93 -26.28 -13.31
C SER A 40 -9.49 -27.19 -12.21
N ASP A 41 -9.03 -28.43 -12.17
CA ASP A 41 -9.39 -29.41 -11.14
C ASP A 41 -8.42 -29.40 -9.93
N VAL A 42 -7.56 -28.39 -9.83
CA VAL A 42 -6.52 -28.29 -8.78
C VAL A 42 -6.78 -27.05 -7.92
N PRO A 43 -6.64 -27.13 -6.57
CA PRO A 43 -6.75 -25.97 -5.70
C PRO A 43 -5.73 -24.89 -6.09
N ILE A 44 -6.23 -23.67 -6.33
CA ILE A 44 -5.41 -22.54 -6.76
C ILE A 44 -5.29 -21.53 -5.63
N TYR A 45 -4.06 -21.35 -5.16
CA TYR A 45 -3.69 -20.23 -4.28
C TYR A 45 -3.21 -19.07 -5.15
N THR A 46 -3.95 -17.97 -5.14
CA THR A 46 -3.67 -16.85 -6.04
C THR A 46 -3.06 -15.67 -5.28
N GLY A 47 -2.03 -15.07 -5.87
CA GLY A 47 -1.47 -13.80 -5.39
C GLY A 47 -2.26 -12.58 -5.86
N GLY A 48 -3.48 -12.74 -6.36
CA GLY A 48 -4.23 -11.67 -7.04
C GLY A 48 -4.51 -10.45 -6.16
N VAL A 49 -4.64 -10.64 -4.84
CA VAL A 49 -4.78 -9.54 -3.87
C VAL A 49 -3.56 -8.60 -3.86
N ALA A 50 -2.37 -9.08 -4.26
CA ALA A 50 -1.18 -8.26 -4.48
C ALA A 50 -1.44 -7.07 -5.41
N SER A 51 -2.37 -7.21 -6.37
CA SER A 51 -2.74 -6.14 -7.30
C SER A 51 -3.26 -4.89 -6.60
N VAL A 52 -4.06 -5.04 -5.53
CA VAL A 52 -4.61 -3.89 -4.78
C VAL A 52 -3.53 -3.20 -3.96
N TYR A 53 -2.64 -3.99 -3.35
CA TYR A 53 -1.49 -3.48 -2.60
C TYR A 53 -0.57 -2.66 -3.53
N LEU A 54 -0.28 -3.18 -4.73
CA LEU A 54 0.50 -2.46 -5.75
C LEU A 54 -0.24 -1.23 -6.28
N PHE A 55 -1.55 -1.31 -6.43
CA PHE A 55 -2.36 -0.16 -6.82
C PHE A 55 -2.26 0.98 -5.79
N MET A 56 -2.24 0.68 -4.49
CA MET A 56 -2.03 1.68 -3.45
C MET A 56 -0.65 2.35 -3.53
N LEU A 57 0.39 1.61 -3.92
CA LEU A 57 1.71 2.21 -4.19
C LEU A 57 1.65 3.18 -5.37
N ILE A 58 1.00 2.76 -6.47
CA ILE A 58 0.86 3.58 -7.68
C ILE A 58 0.04 4.84 -7.39
N THR A 59 -1.05 4.75 -6.63
CA THR A 59 -1.83 5.93 -6.24
C THR A 59 -0.99 6.87 -5.37
N GLY A 60 -0.18 6.35 -4.45
CA GLY A 60 0.81 7.13 -3.71
C GLY A 60 1.75 7.92 -4.62
N LEU A 61 2.28 7.27 -5.66
CA LEU A 61 3.15 7.92 -6.66
C LEU A 61 2.44 9.04 -7.44
N LEU A 62 1.18 8.82 -7.81
CA LEU A 62 0.44 9.72 -8.70
C LEU A 62 -0.28 10.86 -7.97
N THR A 63 -0.60 10.69 -6.68
CA THR A 63 -1.44 11.64 -5.92
C THR A 63 -0.87 13.05 -5.94
N LEU A 64 0.41 13.22 -5.62
CA LEU A 64 1.08 14.52 -5.64
C LEU A 64 1.15 15.12 -7.04
N ARG A 65 1.41 14.31 -8.06
CA ARG A 65 1.48 14.79 -9.45
C ARG A 65 0.13 15.35 -9.92
N ASN A 66 -0.95 14.65 -9.61
CA ASN A 66 -2.27 14.96 -10.16
C ASN A 66 -3.05 16.00 -9.34
N THR A 67 -2.92 15.99 -8.01
CA THR A 67 -3.81 16.78 -7.13
C THR A 67 -3.13 17.99 -6.48
N PHE A 68 -1.80 18.00 -6.38
CA PHE A 68 -1.09 19.05 -5.64
C PHE A 68 -1.18 20.42 -6.33
N SER A 69 -0.97 20.49 -7.65
CA SER A 69 -1.05 21.74 -8.40
C SER A 69 -2.46 22.34 -8.35
N PHE A 70 -3.50 21.49 -8.37
CA PHE A 70 -4.88 21.92 -8.19
C PHE A 70 -5.11 22.47 -6.76
N ALA A 71 -4.64 21.77 -5.73
CA ALA A 71 -4.81 22.19 -4.33
C ALA A 71 -4.17 23.57 -4.05
N ILE A 72 -2.99 23.85 -4.62
CA ILE A 72 -2.37 25.18 -4.49
C ILE A 72 -3.18 26.25 -5.23
N GLY A 73 -3.76 25.93 -6.39
CA GLY A 73 -4.66 26.83 -7.12
C GLY A 73 -5.87 27.30 -6.30
N PHE A 74 -6.35 26.47 -5.36
CA PHE A 74 -7.41 26.83 -4.41
C PHE A 74 -6.90 27.50 -3.12
N SER A 75 -5.64 27.95 -3.10
CA SER A 75 -5.02 28.62 -1.94
C SER A 75 -4.99 27.79 -0.65
N PHE A 76 -5.01 26.45 -0.76
CA PHE A 76 -4.80 25.59 0.40
C PHE A 76 -3.35 25.65 0.88
N ARG A 77 -3.17 25.65 2.21
CA ARG A 77 -1.82 25.55 2.80
C ARG A 77 -1.27 24.14 2.58
N ARG A 78 0.04 24.02 2.35
CA ARG A 78 0.72 22.71 2.17
C ARG A 78 0.51 21.76 3.35
N LYS A 79 0.42 22.29 4.57
CA LYS A 79 0.10 21.52 5.78
C LYS A 79 -1.32 20.93 5.72
N ASP A 80 -2.30 21.74 5.33
CA ASP A 80 -3.70 21.31 5.24
C ASP A 80 -3.88 20.26 4.14
N TYR A 81 -3.15 20.41 3.02
CA TYR A 81 -3.10 19.39 1.97
C TYR A 81 -2.57 18.05 2.50
N PHE A 82 -1.43 18.06 3.21
CA PHE A 82 -0.85 16.83 3.74
C PHE A 82 -1.78 16.13 4.74
N PHE A 83 -2.38 16.87 5.68
CA PHE A 83 -3.33 16.31 6.64
C PHE A 83 -4.61 15.79 5.95
N GLY A 84 -5.14 16.52 4.97
CA GLY A 84 -6.30 16.07 4.21
C GLY A 84 -6.03 14.79 3.41
N THR A 85 -4.86 14.68 2.78
CA THR A 85 -4.40 13.46 2.11
C THR A 85 -4.19 12.32 3.10
N PHE A 86 -3.57 12.57 4.26
CA PHE A 86 -3.41 11.56 5.32
C PHE A 86 -4.76 10.97 5.75
N LEU A 87 -5.75 11.82 6.04
CA LEU A 87 -7.09 11.38 6.42
C LEU A 87 -7.78 10.59 5.29
N MET A 88 -7.64 11.03 4.04
CA MET A 88 -8.22 10.33 2.89
C MET A 88 -7.61 8.94 2.73
N VAL A 89 -6.29 8.82 2.86
CA VAL A 89 -5.57 7.54 2.73
C VAL A 89 -5.93 6.61 3.88
N ALA A 90 -6.03 7.13 5.09
CA ALA A 90 -6.47 6.35 6.25
C ALA A 90 -7.90 5.81 6.02
N PHE A 91 -8.81 6.65 5.52
CA PHE A 91 -10.18 6.26 5.22
C PHE A 91 -10.27 5.20 4.11
N VAL A 92 -9.55 5.38 2.99
CA VAL A 92 -9.52 4.42 1.88
C VAL A 92 -8.89 3.10 2.34
N SER A 93 -7.73 3.15 3.00
CA SER A 93 -7.03 1.96 3.49
C SER A 93 -7.90 1.19 4.49
N PHE A 94 -8.59 1.89 5.39
CA PHE A 94 -9.54 1.28 6.33
C PHE A 94 -10.73 0.64 5.61
N SER A 95 -11.36 1.37 4.68
CA SER A 95 -12.52 0.86 3.93
C SER A 95 -12.17 -0.37 3.08
N THR A 96 -11.02 -0.34 2.40
CA THR A 96 -10.52 -1.47 1.61
C THR A 96 -10.13 -2.65 2.52
N THR A 97 -9.55 -2.39 3.69
CA THR A 97 -9.25 -3.45 4.68
C THR A 97 -10.52 -4.15 5.14
N VAL A 98 -11.56 -3.39 5.50
CA VAL A 98 -12.86 -3.95 5.90
C VAL A 98 -13.46 -4.77 4.76
N LEU A 99 -13.42 -4.27 3.53
CA LEU A 99 -13.91 -5.00 2.36
C LEU A 99 -13.16 -6.32 2.15
N LEU A 100 -11.82 -6.31 2.21
CA LEU A 100 -11.01 -7.51 2.05
C LEU A 100 -11.23 -8.52 3.18
N ALA A 101 -11.40 -8.06 4.42
CA ALA A 101 -11.71 -8.91 5.56
C ALA A 101 -13.09 -9.58 5.40
N LEU A 102 -14.10 -8.83 4.93
CA LEU A 102 -15.42 -9.38 4.62
C LEU A 102 -15.36 -10.41 3.49
N LEU A 103 -14.63 -10.15 2.41
CA LEU A 103 -14.47 -11.09 1.30
C LEU A 103 -13.73 -12.37 1.73
N SER A 104 -12.68 -12.23 2.55
CA SER A 104 -11.96 -13.37 3.16
C SER A 104 -12.89 -14.23 4.04
N TYR A 105 -13.76 -13.58 4.82
CA TYR A 105 -14.76 -14.29 5.63
C TYR A 105 -15.79 -15.03 4.78
N VAL A 106 -16.31 -14.39 3.71
CA VAL A 106 -17.25 -15.02 2.77
C VAL A 106 -16.61 -16.23 2.09
N GLU A 107 -15.38 -16.08 1.62
CA GLU A 107 -14.60 -17.14 0.95
C GLU A 107 -14.47 -18.40 1.82
N ASN A 108 -14.15 -18.23 3.10
CA ASN A 108 -13.88 -19.36 3.99
C ASN A 108 -15.18 -19.96 4.58
N ASN A 109 -16.15 -19.13 4.97
CA ASN A 109 -17.28 -19.59 5.76
C ASN A 109 -18.57 -19.83 4.96
N LEU A 110 -18.73 -19.19 3.80
CA LEU A 110 -19.99 -19.20 3.05
C LEU A 110 -19.89 -19.91 1.70
N THR A 111 -18.74 -19.83 1.02
CA THR A 111 -18.59 -20.36 -0.34
C THR A 111 -17.63 -21.54 -0.47
N ASN A 112 -17.04 -22.03 0.63
CA ASN A 112 -16.03 -23.11 0.61
C ASN A 112 -14.97 -22.85 -0.48
N ALA A 113 -14.28 -21.71 -0.41
CA ALA A 113 -13.30 -21.25 -1.40
C ALA A 113 -13.91 -21.05 -2.81
N TRP A 114 -14.99 -20.26 -2.86
CA TRP A 114 -15.71 -19.87 -4.09
C TRP A 114 -16.22 -21.05 -4.94
N GLY A 115 -16.50 -22.19 -4.32
CA GLY A 115 -17.07 -23.38 -4.95
C GLY A 115 -16.07 -24.31 -5.65
N ASN A 116 -14.84 -23.85 -5.92
CA ASN A 116 -13.83 -24.56 -6.70
C ASN A 116 -12.43 -24.52 -6.03
N GLU A 117 -12.37 -24.47 -4.69
CA GLU A 117 -11.10 -24.41 -3.95
C GLU A 117 -10.17 -23.25 -4.36
N LEU A 118 -10.75 -22.12 -4.76
CA LEU A 118 -10.01 -20.90 -5.09
C LEU A 118 -9.75 -20.09 -3.83
N TYR A 119 -8.49 -19.99 -3.43
CA TYR A 119 -8.05 -19.14 -2.34
C TYR A 119 -7.48 -17.84 -2.89
N PHE A 120 -8.32 -16.80 -2.92
CA PHE A 120 -7.96 -15.48 -3.45
C PHE A 120 -7.74 -14.49 -2.32
N PHE A 121 -8.73 -14.31 -1.45
CA PHE A 121 -8.68 -13.37 -0.34
C PHE A 121 -8.08 -14.02 0.92
N HIS A 122 -8.15 -15.33 1.05
CA HIS A 122 -7.66 -16.08 2.20
C HIS A 122 -6.26 -16.67 1.98
N LEU A 123 -5.22 -15.84 2.07
CA LEU A 123 -3.83 -16.32 2.15
C LEU A 123 -3.49 -16.83 3.57
N PRO A 124 -3.04 -18.10 3.74
CA PRO A 124 -2.79 -18.69 5.06
C PRO A 124 -1.83 -17.89 5.94
N TYR A 125 -0.81 -17.28 5.33
CA TYR A 125 0.19 -16.50 6.06
C TYR A 125 -0.32 -15.11 6.49
N LEU A 126 -1.12 -14.44 5.64
CA LEU A 126 -1.63 -13.09 5.92
C LEU A 126 -2.88 -13.11 6.80
N ASN A 127 -3.63 -14.20 6.75
CA ASN A 127 -4.86 -14.39 7.53
C ASN A 127 -4.61 -15.22 8.80
N ASP A 128 -3.36 -15.33 9.26
CA ASP A 128 -3.08 -16.01 10.52
C ASP A 128 -3.63 -15.19 11.72
N GLY A 129 -4.33 -15.87 12.63
CA GLY A 129 -4.94 -15.28 13.83
C GLY A 129 -6.38 -14.74 13.67
N ASN A 130 -6.80 -13.88 14.62
CA ASN A 130 -8.15 -13.31 14.68
C ASN A 130 -8.36 -12.25 13.58
N VAL A 131 -9.61 -12.05 13.13
CA VAL A 131 -10.03 -11.03 12.14
C VAL A 131 -9.45 -9.64 12.42
N VAL A 132 -9.33 -9.24 13.70
CA VAL A 132 -8.72 -7.96 14.09
C VAL A 132 -7.23 -7.91 13.73
N ILE A 133 -6.50 -8.99 13.98
CA ILE A 133 -5.07 -9.11 13.67
C ILE A 133 -4.86 -9.06 12.15
N GLN A 134 -5.67 -9.80 11.39
CA GLN A 134 -5.65 -9.79 9.93
C GLN A 134 -5.91 -8.38 9.38
N ALA A 135 -6.95 -7.70 9.91
CA ALA A 135 -7.27 -6.32 9.53
C ALA A 135 -6.10 -5.37 9.82
N CYS A 136 -5.43 -5.50 10.97
CA CYS A 136 -4.24 -4.70 11.28
C CYS A 136 -3.09 -4.93 10.29
N VAL A 137 -2.83 -6.19 9.89
CA VAL A 137 -1.78 -6.53 8.91
C VAL A 137 -2.11 -5.91 7.54
N ILE A 138 -3.33 -6.14 7.04
CA ILE A 138 -3.79 -5.62 5.75
C ILE A 138 -3.75 -4.09 5.73
N PHE A 139 -4.26 -3.44 6.78
CA PHE A 139 -4.25 -1.99 6.91
C PHE A 139 -2.82 -1.44 6.93
N SER A 140 -1.93 -2.03 7.75
CA SER A 140 -0.52 -1.62 7.84
C SER A 140 0.16 -1.71 6.49
N LEU A 141 -0.05 -2.80 5.75
CA LEU A 141 0.55 -3.02 4.42
C LEU A 141 0.01 -2.03 3.38
N MET A 142 -1.31 -1.79 3.33
CA MET A 142 -1.92 -0.82 2.43
C MET A 142 -1.41 0.60 2.69
N PHE A 143 -1.39 1.00 3.96
CA PHE A 143 -0.94 2.31 4.39
C PHE A 143 0.55 2.50 4.10
N HIS A 144 1.35 1.46 4.35
CA HIS A 144 2.78 1.43 4.06
C HIS A 144 3.09 1.67 2.59
N LEU A 145 2.50 0.87 1.70
CA LEU A 145 2.78 0.93 0.27
C LEU A 145 2.36 2.26 -0.34
N TYR A 146 1.24 2.82 0.12
CA TYR A 146 0.84 4.17 -0.26
C TYR A 146 1.90 5.19 0.15
N TYR A 147 2.34 5.19 1.42
CA TYR A 147 3.31 6.17 1.90
C TYR A 147 4.71 5.98 1.32
N LEU A 148 5.08 4.75 0.98
CA LEU A 148 6.29 4.46 0.21
C LEU A 148 6.21 5.19 -1.14
N GLY A 149 5.15 4.96 -1.93
CA GLY A 149 4.96 5.64 -3.22
C GLY A 149 4.85 7.17 -3.08
N PHE A 150 4.15 7.65 -2.05
CA PHE A 150 3.97 9.07 -1.77
C PHE A 150 5.29 9.75 -1.38
N SER A 151 6.18 9.06 -0.67
CA SER A 151 7.51 9.57 -0.31
C SER A 151 8.39 9.75 -1.55
N ILE A 152 8.37 8.78 -2.48
CA ILE A 152 9.07 8.86 -3.76
C ILE A 152 8.54 10.06 -4.57
N SER A 153 7.21 10.19 -4.66
CA SER A 153 6.58 11.32 -5.36
C SER A 153 6.93 12.67 -4.71
N SER A 154 7.06 12.71 -3.39
CA SER A 154 7.48 13.90 -2.64
C SER A 154 8.92 14.31 -2.97
N VAL A 155 9.83 13.34 -3.10
CA VAL A 155 11.22 13.58 -3.52
C VAL A 155 11.25 14.12 -4.96
N HIS A 156 10.53 13.47 -5.88
CA HIS A 156 10.42 13.93 -7.26
C HIS A 156 9.86 15.36 -7.35
N ARG A 157 8.82 15.68 -6.56
CA ARG A 157 8.23 17.03 -6.56
C ARG A 157 9.23 18.08 -6.08
N ARG A 158 10.09 17.76 -5.13
CA ARG A 158 11.02 18.72 -4.53
C ARG A 158 12.30 18.91 -5.33
N PHE A 159 12.87 17.83 -5.86
CA PHE A 159 14.18 17.83 -6.49
C PHE A 159 14.14 17.49 -7.98
N GLY A 160 12.95 17.28 -8.54
CA GLY A 160 12.74 16.97 -9.94
C GLY A 160 13.41 15.67 -10.38
N ARG A 161 13.83 15.65 -11.65
CA ARG A 161 14.50 14.51 -12.29
C ARG A 161 15.84 14.17 -11.64
N TYR A 162 16.64 15.19 -11.26
CA TYR A 162 17.96 14.99 -10.67
C TYR A 162 17.87 14.34 -9.28
N GLY A 163 16.92 14.76 -8.44
CA GLY A 163 16.71 14.11 -7.15
C GLY A 163 16.27 12.66 -7.28
N MET A 164 15.48 12.32 -8.30
CA MET A 164 15.12 10.93 -8.58
C MET A 164 16.32 10.09 -9.02
N MET A 165 17.21 10.65 -9.85
CA MET A 165 18.45 9.95 -10.23
C MET A 165 19.35 9.72 -9.02
N ILE A 166 19.53 10.73 -8.15
CA ILE A 166 20.31 10.59 -6.92
C ILE A 166 19.67 9.54 -6.00
N LEU A 167 18.35 9.60 -5.79
CA LEU A 167 17.65 8.61 -4.97
C LEU A 167 17.84 7.19 -5.50
N LEU A 168 17.74 6.99 -6.82
CA LEU A 168 17.98 5.68 -7.43
C LEU A 168 19.42 5.21 -7.22
N ILE A 169 20.42 6.06 -7.50
CA ILE A 169 21.83 5.71 -7.32
C ILE A 169 22.13 5.38 -5.86
N VAL A 170 21.69 6.22 -4.92
CA VAL A 170 21.88 5.99 -3.48
C VAL A 170 21.20 4.70 -3.05
N SER A 171 19.98 4.42 -3.52
CA SER A 171 19.26 3.19 -3.19
C SER A 171 19.97 1.95 -3.74
N LEU A 172 20.50 2.02 -4.96
CA LEU A 172 21.26 0.92 -5.58
C LEU A 172 22.59 0.67 -4.87
N VAL A 173 23.35 1.72 -4.55
CA VAL A 173 24.61 1.62 -3.82
C VAL A 173 24.36 1.07 -2.41
N ALA A 174 23.40 1.63 -1.69
CA ALA A 174 23.05 1.16 -0.34
C ALA A 174 22.57 -0.29 -0.36
N GLY A 175 21.68 -0.65 -1.30
CA GLY A 175 21.18 -2.01 -1.45
C GLY A 175 22.30 -3.01 -1.80
N SER A 176 23.23 -2.62 -2.67
CA SER A 176 24.38 -3.46 -3.03
C SER A 176 25.33 -3.66 -1.85
N LEU A 177 25.63 -2.60 -1.09
CA LEU A 177 26.48 -2.68 0.10
C LEU A 177 25.83 -3.55 1.19
N ILE A 178 24.54 -3.35 1.45
CA ILE A 178 23.80 -4.18 2.43
C ILE A 178 23.81 -5.64 2.00
N SER A 179 23.52 -5.92 0.72
CA SER A 179 23.55 -7.27 0.16
C SER A 179 24.95 -7.91 0.27
N ALA A 180 26.01 -7.15 -0.02
CA ALA A 180 27.39 -7.61 0.12
C ALA A 180 27.74 -7.94 1.58
N ILE A 181 27.33 -7.09 2.53
CA ILE A 181 27.53 -7.34 3.98
C ILE A 181 26.79 -8.62 4.41
N ILE A 182 25.52 -8.76 4.05
CA ILE A 182 24.71 -9.95 4.40
C ILE A 182 25.35 -11.22 3.81
N THR A 183 25.85 -11.14 2.58
CA THR A 183 26.52 -12.25 1.90
C THR A 183 27.84 -12.59 2.57
N TYR A 184 28.65 -11.58 2.92
CA TYR A 184 29.94 -11.76 3.59
C TYR A 184 29.81 -12.45 4.95
N PHE A 185 28.78 -12.09 5.73
CA PHE A 185 28.52 -12.72 7.02
C PHE A 185 27.66 -13.99 6.95
N HIS A 186 27.31 -14.47 5.75
CA HIS A 186 26.42 -15.62 5.53
C HIS A 186 25.06 -15.49 6.25
N TRP A 187 24.57 -14.26 6.43
CA TRP A 187 23.35 -13.99 7.19
C TRP A 187 22.07 -14.29 6.42
N TRP A 188 22.12 -14.56 5.11
CA TRP A 188 20.94 -14.86 4.30
C TRP A 188 20.07 -15.95 4.92
N GLN A 189 20.69 -17.08 5.32
CA GLN A 189 19.96 -18.20 5.90
C GLN A 189 19.31 -17.78 7.23
N ILE A 190 20.03 -17.08 8.10
CA ILE A 190 19.52 -16.58 9.39
C ILE A 190 18.34 -15.65 9.18
N ILE A 191 18.43 -14.74 8.20
CA ILE A 191 17.37 -13.78 7.88
C ILE A 191 16.13 -14.53 7.38
N PHE A 192 16.27 -15.39 6.38
CA PHE A 192 15.14 -16.13 5.82
C PHE A 192 14.46 -17.03 6.86
N THR A 193 15.23 -17.76 7.67
CA THR A 193 14.67 -18.59 8.74
C THR A 193 13.90 -17.74 9.76
N LYS A 194 14.42 -16.57 10.14
CA LYS A 194 13.71 -15.66 11.07
C LYS A 194 12.46 -15.05 10.44
N VAL A 195 12.51 -14.65 9.18
CA VAL A 195 11.35 -14.06 8.48
C VAL A 195 10.21 -15.07 8.35
N ILE A 196 10.52 -16.32 8.01
CA ILE A 196 9.51 -17.38 7.92
C ILE A 196 8.97 -17.76 9.30
N ALA A 197 9.80 -17.68 10.35
CA ALA A 197 9.39 -17.96 11.72
C ALA A 197 8.50 -16.87 12.33
N TYR A 198 8.59 -15.63 11.85
CA TYR A 198 7.73 -14.54 12.32
C TYR A 198 6.35 -14.60 11.68
N SER A 199 5.32 -14.34 12.49
CA SER A 199 3.96 -14.17 11.98
C SER A 199 3.83 -12.87 11.18
N ALA A 200 2.87 -12.82 10.26
CA ALA A 200 2.59 -11.60 9.50
C ALA A 200 2.27 -10.40 10.41
N PHE A 201 1.65 -10.65 11.57
CA PHE A 201 1.41 -9.63 12.58
C PHE A 201 2.71 -9.07 13.16
N GLN A 202 3.68 -9.92 13.48
CA GLN A 202 4.96 -9.48 14.00
C GLN A 202 5.72 -8.60 13.00
N LEU A 203 5.72 -8.98 11.72
CA LEU A 203 6.31 -8.18 10.66
C LEU A 203 5.57 -6.84 10.46
N SER A 204 4.26 -6.80 10.71
CA SER A 204 3.46 -5.58 10.55
C SER A 204 3.91 -4.43 11.46
N TRP A 205 4.50 -4.70 12.63
CA TRP A 205 5.10 -3.66 13.48
C TRP A 205 6.33 -3.02 12.84
N GLY A 206 7.22 -3.83 12.25
CA GLY A 206 8.39 -3.32 11.53
C GLY A 206 7.98 -2.45 10.34
N ILE A 207 6.97 -2.91 9.58
CA ILE A 207 6.35 -2.15 8.49
C ILE A 207 5.72 -0.86 9.01
N GLY A 208 5.03 -0.91 10.16
CA GLY A 208 4.41 0.26 10.80
C GLY A 208 5.44 1.34 11.14
N LEU A 209 6.56 0.97 11.75
CA LEU A 209 7.67 1.90 12.05
C LEU A 209 8.24 2.53 10.77
N LEU A 210 8.44 1.72 9.73
CA LEU A 210 8.97 2.20 8.45
C LEU A 210 7.96 3.11 7.74
N THR A 211 6.66 2.89 7.94
CA THR A 211 5.58 3.75 7.45
C THR A 211 5.59 5.11 8.14
N ILE A 212 5.76 5.15 9.47
CA ILE A 212 5.92 6.41 10.22
C ILE A 212 7.12 7.20 9.67
N PHE A 213 8.23 6.53 9.40
CA PHE A 213 9.39 7.16 8.76
C PHE A 213 9.03 7.78 7.40
N PHE A 214 8.34 7.05 6.51
CA PHE A 214 7.92 7.61 5.22
C PHE A 214 6.92 8.76 5.32
N ILE A 215 6.01 8.73 6.31
CA ILE A 215 5.10 9.84 6.60
C ILE A 215 5.89 11.09 6.98
N LEU A 216 6.87 10.95 7.88
CA LEU A 216 7.71 12.06 8.33
C LEU A 216 8.55 12.61 7.18
N VAL A 217 9.22 11.75 6.40
CA VAL A 217 10.00 12.16 5.22
C VAL A 217 9.11 12.94 4.24
N SER A 218 7.92 12.42 3.92
CA SER A 218 6.97 13.06 3.02
C SER A 218 6.52 14.43 3.53
N TYR A 219 6.21 14.54 4.83
CA TYR A 219 5.85 15.80 5.48
C TYR A 219 6.96 16.85 5.38
N PHE A 220 8.20 16.47 5.70
CA PHE A 220 9.35 17.38 5.65
C PHE A 220 9.68 17.81 4.21
N MET A 221 9.57 16.90 3.25
CA MET A 221 9.76 17.21 1.82
C MET A 221 8.73 18.23 1.34
N LEU A 222 7.45 18.05 1.69
CA LEU A 222 6.37 18.96 1.30
C LEU A 222 6.42 20.31 2.00
N ARG A 223 6.84 20.36 3.27
CA ARG A 223 6.97 21.62 4.01
C ARG A 223 8.03 22.55 3.38
N ARG A 224 9.09 22.00 2.79
CA ARG A 224 10.22 22.74 2.22
C ARG A 224 10.21 22.82 0.69
N ALA A 225 9.15 22.34 0.02
CA ALA A 225 9.04 22.45 -1.43
C ALA A 225 8.78 23.92 -1.82
N THR A 226 9.76 24.55 -2.48
CA THR A 226 9.58 25.84 -3.16
C THR A 226 8.75 25.63 -4.43
N SER A 227 7.90 26.60 -4.75
CA SER A 227 6.93 26.53 -5.85
C SER A 227 7.59 26.28 -7.20
#